data_AF-A0A0Q1AQT4-F1
#
_entry.id   AF-A0A0Q1AQT4-F1
#
_cell.length_a   1.000
_cell.length_b   1.000
_cell.length_c   1.000
_cell.angle_alpha   90.00
_cell.angle_beta   90.00
_cell.angle_gamma   90.00
#
_symmetry.space_group_name_H-M   'P 1'
#
loop_
_entity.id
_entity.type
_entity.pdbx_description
1 polymer ?
#
loop_
_entity_poly.entity_id
_entity_poly.type
_entity_poly.pdbx_seq_one_letter_code
_entity_poly.pdbx_strand_id
1 'polypeptide(L)'
;MSRYLYEKDLVAMKYAILISTRHDRLVREIAGDLGISHQNLRRYMIERFDMILMENLPARYEAGKAETGNDAPLADALGRVLYTRYIPLLERERMNAILGQVREMIENGTPQEEAVSRGKRLIGEELRP
;
A
#
# COMPACT_ATOMS: atom_id res chain seq x y z
N MET A 1 2.12 40.04 -8.67
CA MET A 1 1.33 38.81 -8.94
C MET A 1 2.11 37.93 -9.92
N SER A 2 2.98 37.07 -9.42
CA SER A 2 3.64 36.05 -10.23
C SER A 2 3.08 34.68 -9.82
N ARG A 3 1.91 34.32 -10.35
CA ARG A 3 1.40 32.96 -10.18
C ARG A 3 2.07 32.11 -11.25
N TYR A 4 3.29 31.68 -10.92
CA TYR A 4 4.17 30.94 -11.81
C TYR A 4 3.52 29.63 -12.28
N LEU A 5 3.70 29.40 -13.59
CA LEU A 5 3.89 28.12 -14.29
C LEU A 5 2.87 27.00 -14.02
N TYR A 6 2.14 26.63 -15.08
CA TYR A 6 1.42 25.35 -15.20
C TYR A 6 2.10 24.25 -14.38
N GLU A 7 1.51 23.86 -13.26
CA GLU A 7 1.73 22.54 -12.69
C GLU A 7 1.40 21.58 -13.84
N LYS A 8 2.42 20.98 -14.46
CA LYS A 8 2.18 20.01 -15.51
C LYS A 8 1.33 18.92 -14.87
N ASP A 9 0.15 18.70 -15.42
CA ASP A 9 -0.67 17.58 -15.00
C ASP A 9 0.09 16.28 -15.33
N LEU A 10 0.67 15.68 -14.28
CA LEU A 10 1.47 14.45 -14.39
C LEU A 10 0.59 13.20 -14.37
N VAL A 11 -0.74 13.33 -14.26
CA VAL A 11 -1.67 12.19 -14.18
C VAL A 11 -1.45 11.21 -15.33
N ALA A 12 -1.37 11.70 -16.57
CA ALA A 12 -1.15 10.84 -17.73
C ALA A 12 0.19 10.09 -17.67
N MET A 13 1.25 10.75 -17.19
CA MET A 13 2.59 10.17 -17.07
C MET A 13 2.66 9.13 -15.96
N LYS A 14 2.06 9.44 -14.79
CA LYS A 14 1.90 8.49 -13.68
C LYS A 14 1.10 7.27 -14.11
N TYR A 15 0.01 7.45 -14.85
CA TYR A 15 -0.78 6.35 -15.39
C TYR A 15 0.04 5.48 -16.36
N ALA A 16 0.79 6.10 -17.28
CA ALA A 16 1.66 5.38 -18.21
C ALA A 16 2.69 4.50 -17.49
N ILE A 17 3.26 4.97 -16.39
CA ILE A 17 4.15 4.18 -15.53
C ILE A 17 3.41 2.98 -14.93
N LEU A 18 2.23 3.19 -14.34
CA LEU A 18 1.47 2.14 -13.66
C LEU A 18 0.92 1.03 -14.56
N ILE A 19 0.72 1.32 -15.85
CA ILE A 19 0.30 0.30 -16.83
C ILE A 19 1.48 -0.44 -17.47
N SER A 20 2.72 -0.03 -17.20
CA SER A 20 3.90 -0.76 -17.65
C SER A 20 3.95 -2.15 -16.99
N THR A 21 4.48 -3.15 -17.69
CA THR A 21 4.37 -4.57 -17.30
C THR A 21 4.79 -4.85 -15.86
N ARG A 22 5.90 -4.24 -15.40
CA ARG A 22 6.45 -4.50 -14.06
C ARG A 22 5.61 -3.82 -12.97
N HIS A 23 5.19 -2.58 -13.19
CA HIS A 23 4.35 -1.85 -12.26
C HIS A 23 2.93 -2.43 -12.22
N ASP A 24 2.36 -2.82 -13.35
CA ASP A 24 1.02 -3.42 -13.41
C ASP A 24 0.96 -4.70 -12.57
N ARG A 25 1.97 -5.56 -12.70
CA ARG A 25 2.07 -6.78 -11.89
C ARG A 25 2.10 -6.46 -10.39
N LEU A 26 2.96 -5.54 -9.98
CA LEU A 26 3.05 -5.08 -8.59
C LEU A 26 1.70 -4.55 -8.07
N VAL A 27 1.03 -3.70 -8.86
CA VAL A 27 -0.25 -3.11 -8.47
C VAL A 27 -1.30 -4.20 -8.29
N ARG A 28 -1.34 -5.19 -9.19
CA ARG A 28 -2.27 -6.31 -9.09
C ARG A 28 -1.99 -7.18 -7.87
N GLU A 29 -0.72 -7.44 -7.56
CA GLU A 29 -0.36 -8.21 -6.37
C GLU A 29 -0.79 -7.49 -5.09
N ILE A 30 -0.49 -6.19 -4.95
CA ILE A 30 -0.90 -5.40 -3.78
C ILE A 30 -2.41 -5.29 -3.69
N ALA A 31 -3.09 -5.01 -4.80
CA ALA A 31 -4.54 -4.90 -4.81
C ALA A 31 -5.22 -6.23 -4.44
N GLY A 32 -4.67 -7.36 -4.90
CA GLY A 32 -5.10 -8.69 -4.52
C GLY A 32 -4.88 -8.99 -3.04
N ASP A 33 -3.72 -8.61 -2.50
CA ASP A 33 -3.39 -8.76 -1.08
C ASP A 33 -4.36 -7.98 -0.18
N LEU A 34 -4.70 -6.75 -0.58
CA LEU A 34 -5.58 -5.85 0.17
C LEU A 34 -7.08 -6.04 -0.14
N GLY A 35 -7.44 -6.91 -1.09
CA GLY A 35 -8.83 -7.16 -1.48
C GLY A 35 -9.53 -5.96 -2.14
N ILE A 36 -8.80 -5.15 -2.91
CA ILE A 36 -9.34 -3.98 -3.63
C ILE A 36 -9.16 -4.11 -5.15
N SER A 37 -9.89 -3.29 -5.90
CA SER A 37 -9.66 -3.18 -7.35
C SER A 37 -8.31 -2.55 -7.63
N HIS A 38 -7.56 -3.13 -8.59
CA HIS A 38 -6.31 -2.53 -9.08
C HIS A 38 -6.53 -1.11 -9.64
N GLN A 39 -7.72 -0.79 -10.16
CA GLN A 39 -8.02 0.57 -10.62
C GLN A 39 -8.12 1.58 -9.47
N ASN A 40 -8.68 1.17 -8.32
CA ASN A 40 -8.74 2.03 -7.13
C ASN A 40 -7.32 2.29 -6.60
N LEU A 41 -6.49 1.24 -6.54
CA LEU A 41 -5.10 1.40 -6.12
C LEU A 41 -4.31 2.31 -7.07
N ARG A 42 -4.49 2.18 -8.39
CA ARG A 42 -3.83 3.08 -9.36
C ARG A 42 -4.25 4.53 -9.15
N ARG A 43 -5.56 4.76 -8.98
CA ARG A 43 -6.08 6.11 -8.72
C ARG A 43 -5.46 6.70 -7.45
N TYR A 44 -5.44 5.92 -6.35
CA TYR A 44 -4.79 6.32 -5.11
C TYR A 44 -3.32 6.70 -5.32
N MET A 45 -2.56 5.85 -6.01
CA MET A 45 -1.13 6.10 -6.30
C MET A 45 -0.94 7.37 -7.15
N ILE A 46 -1.77 7.59 -8.17
CA ILE A 46 -1.70 8.78 -9.03
C ILE A 46 -1.90 10.07 -8.20
N GLU A 47 -2.87 10.05 -7.29
CA GLU A 47 -3.22 11.19 -6.44
C GLU A 47 -2.17 11.45 -5.35
N ARG A 48 -1.55 10.39 -4.79
CA ARG A 48 -0.72 10.48 -3.58
C ARG A 48 0.78 10.42 -3.83
N PHE A 49 1.25 9.75 -4.87
CA PHE A 49 2.68 9.48 -5.06
C PHE A 49 3.32 10.49 -6.02
N ASP A 50 4.50 10.96 -5.69
CA ASP A 50 5.32 11.74 -6.61
C ASP A 50 5.96 10.87 -7.70
N MET A 51 6.59 11.50 -8.68
CA MET A 51 7.23 10.81 -9.80
C MET A 51 8.40 9.92 -9.38
N ILE A 52 9.22 10.37 -8.44
CA ILE A 52 10.43 9.66 -7.99
C ILE A 52 10.02 8.35 -7.31
N LEU A 53 8.97 8.39 -6.50
CA LEU A 53 8.40 7.21 -5.86
C LEU A 53 7.82 6.26 -6.92
N MET A 54 7.03 6.78 -7.85
CA MET A 54 6.37 6.00 -8.90
C MET A 54 7.37 5.23 -9.77
N GLU A 55 8.46 5.86 -10.20
CA GLU A 55 9.51 5.22 -11.00
C GLU A 55 10.21 4.09 -10.24
N ASN A 56 10.40 4.26 -8.94
CA ASN A 56 11.12 3.31 -8.09
C ASN A 56 10.24 2.25 -7.41
N LEU A 57 8.92 2.25 -7.66
CA LEU A 57 7.97 1.35 -6.99
C LEU A 57 8.37 -0.13 -7.05
N PRO A 58 8.74 -0.70 -8.21
CA PRO A 58 9.06 -2.12 -8.28
C PRO A 58 10.28 -2.49 -7.44
N ALA A 59 11.34 -1.69 -7.48
CA ALA A 59 12.54 -1.96 -6.69
C ALA A 59 12.26 -1.88 -5.19
N ARG A 60 11.45 -0.90 -4.76
CA ARG A 60 11.03 -0.74 -3.38
C ARG A 60 10.17 -1.91 -2.90
N TYR A 61 9.26 -2.40 -3.73
CA TYR A 61 8.40 -3.53 -3.39
C TYR A 61 9.20 -4.81 -3.15
N GLU A 62 10.13 -5.13 -4.05
CA GLU A 62 11.00 -6.31 -3.89
C GLU A 62 11.87 -6.20 -2.64
N ALA A 63 12.44 -5.02 -2.37
CA ALA A 63 13.21 -4.79 -1.15
C ALA A 63 12.36 -4.94 0.13
N GLY A 64 11.12 -4.41 0.13
CA GLY A 64 10.20 -4.54 1.26
C GLY A 64 9.76 -5.98 1.50
N LYS A 65 9.54 -6.77 0.44
CA LYS A 65 9.29 -8.21 0.55
C LYS A 65 10.49 -8.95 1.16
N ALA A 66 11.71 -8.59 0.77
CA ALA A 66 12.92 -9.23 1.28
C ALA A 66 13.22 -8.89 2.76
N GLU A 67 12.77 -7.74 3.27
CA GLU A 67 12.91 -7.36 4.69
C GLU A 67 11.83 -7.98 5.59
N THR A 68 10.78 -8.58 5.01
CA THR A 68 9.71 -9.24 5.77
C THR A 68 10.25 -10.54 6.38
N GLY A 69 10.25 -10.68 7.71
CA GLY A 69 10.83 -11.83 8.40
C GLY A 69 11.57 -11.55 9.71
N ASN A 70 11.50 -10.33 10.26
CA ASN A 70 12.21 -9.97 11.49
C ASN A 70 11.25 -9.53 12.60
N ASP A 71 11.39 -10.19 13.75
CA ASP A 71 10.88 -9.84 15.10
C ASP A 71 9.36 -9.72 15.34
N ALA A 72 8.50 -9.56 14.32
CA ALA A 72 7.05 -9.38 14.54
C ALA A 72 6.16 -10.08 13.49
N PRO A 73 5.90 -11.40 13.63
CA PRO A 73 5.17 -12.20 12.62
C PRO A 73 3.81 -11.66 12.22
N LEU A 74 3.05 -11.10 13.17
CA LEU A 74 1.73 -10.52 12.89
C LEU A 74 1.81 -9.20 12.12
N ALA A 75 2.78 -8.34 12.48
CA ALA A 75 2.96 -7.06 11.81
C ALA A 75 3.47 -7.24 10.38
N ASP A 76 4.34 -8.23 10.19
CA ASP A 76 4.86 -8.65 8.91
C ASP A 76 3.76 -9.28 8.03
N ALA A 77 2.89 -10.10 8.61
CA ALA A 77 1.76 -10.68 7.90
C ALA A 77 0.78 -9.63 7.33
N LEU A 78 0.65 -8.49 8.01
CA LEU A 78 -0.13 -7.33 7.55
C LEU A 78 0.65 -6.40 6.61
N GLY A 79 1.94 -6.65 6.39
CA GLY A 79 2.79 -5.82 5.54
C GLY A 79 3.13 -4.47 6.17
N ARG A 80 3.25 -4.37 7.51
CA ARG A 80 3.54 -3.09 8.20
C ARG A 80 4.72 -2.36 7.58
N VAL A 81 5.86 -3.04 7.42
CA VAL A 81 7.08 -2.43 6.85
C VAL A 81 6.87 -2.10 5.37
N LEU A 82 6.26 -3.03 4.63
CA LEU A 82 6.00 -2.86 3.21
C LEU A 82 5.12 -1.64 2.90
N TYR A 83 3.99 -1.51 3.59
CA TYR A 83 2.93 -0.52 3.29
C TYR A 83 3.07 0.83 4.01
N THR A 84 4.03 0.97 4.93
CA THR A 84 4.31 2.25 5.59
C THR A 84 5.68 2.85 5.23
N ARG A 85 6.66 2.01 4.85
CA ARG A 85 8.04 2.45 4.55
C ARG A 85 8.38 2.35 3.07
N TYR A 86 8.18 1.18 2.48
CA TYR A 86 8.64 0.93 1.11
C TYR A 86 7.68 1.49 0.07
N ILE A 87 6.40 1.15 0.23
CA ILE A 87 5.28 1.69 -0.53
C ILE A 87 4.38 2.39 0.48
N PRO A 88 4.50 3.72 0.66
CA PRO A 88 3.79 4.45 1.71
C PRO A 88 2.30 4.60 1.38
N LEU A 89 1.57 3.47 1.45
CA LEU A 89 0.13 3.42 1.24
C LEU A 89 -0.59 4.00 2.45
N LEU A 90 -0.13 3.68 3.66
CA LEU A 90 -0.67 4.20 4.91
C LEU A 90 0.41 4.84 5.76
N GLU A 91 0.00 5.80 6.58
CA GLU A 91 0.79 6.33 7.68
C GLU A 91 0.98 5.28 8.78
N ARG A 92 2.06 5.40 9.56
CA ARG A 92 2.41 4.40 10.58
C ARG A 92 1.36 4.32 11.68
N GLU A 93 0.79 5.45 12.04
CA GLU A 93 -0.23 5.62 13.07
C GLU A 93 -1.48 4.82 12.71
N ARG A 94 -1.93 4.92 11.44
CA ARG A 94 -3.07 4.15 10.93
C ARG A 94 -2.78 2.66 10.85
N MET A 95 -1.59 2.28 10.37
CA MET A 95 -1.16 0.88 10.38
C MET A 95 -1.14 0.30 11.80
N ASN A 96 -0.64 1.06 12.78
CA ASN A 96 -0.61 0.64 14.19
C ASN A 96 -2.02 0.50 14.79
N ALA A 97 -2.96 1.38 14.41
CA ALA A 97 -4.36 1.24 14.82
C ALA A 97 -5.00 -0.04 14.27
N ILE A 98 -4.77 -0.36 12.98
CA ILE A 98 -5.25 -1.62 12.37
C ILE A 98 -4.61 -2.82 13.06
N LEU A 99 -3.31 -2.76 13.36
CA LEU A 99 -2.62 -3.80 14.12
C LEU A 99 -3.22 -4.01 15.52
N GLY A 100 -3.62 -2.95 16.20
CA GLY A 100 -4.34 -3.03 17.48
C GLY A 100 -5.65 -3.78 17.34
N GLN A 101 -6.48 -3.41 16.36
CA GLN A 101 -7.75 -4.10 16.09
C GLN A 101 -7.57 -5.58 15.76
N VAL A 102 -6.54 -5.92 14.98
CA VAL A 102 -6.25 -7.32 14.63
C VAL A 102 -5.81 -8.12 15.86
N ARG A 103 -5.03 -7.52 16.76
CA ARG A 103 -4.67 -8.16 18.04
C ARG A 103 -5.90 -8.40 18.91
N GLU A 104 -6.77 -7.41 19.04
CA GLU A 104 -8.03 -7.55 19.78
C GLU A 104 -8.91 -8.68 19.20
N MET A 105 -8.99 -8.80 17.87
CA MET A 105 -9.71 -9.91 17.23
C MET A 105 -9.14 -11.28 17.63
N ILE A 106 -7.82 -11.42 17.65
CA ILE A 106 -7.12 -12.65 18.04
C ILE A 106 -7.35 -12.95 19.52
N GLU A 107 -7.24 -11.95 20.39
CA GLU A 107 -7.50 -12.08 21.83
C GLU A 107 -8.95 -12.49 22.12
N ASN A 108 -9.90 -12.04 21.30
CA ASN A 108 -11.31 -12.43 21.36
C ASN A 108 -11.60 -13.82 20.74
N GLY A 109 -10.58 -14.57 20.34
CA GLY A 109 -10.71 -15.95 19.84
C GLY A 109 -10.84 -16.10 18.33
N THR A 110 -10.65 -15.03 17.55
CA THR A 110 -10.62 -15.12 16.08
C THR A 110 -9.33 -15.80 15.62
N PRO A 111 -9.39 -16.78 14.70
CA PRO A 111 -8.19 -17.37 14.11
C PRO A 111 -7.28 -16.31 13.49
N GLN A 112 -5.96 -16.45 13.69
CA GLN A 112 -4.98 -15.46 13.22
C GLN A 112 -5.08 -15.19 11.71
N GLU A 113 -5.29 -16.22 10.88
CA GLU A 113 -5.43 -16.06 9.43
C GLU A 113 -6.64 -15.18 9.06
N GLU A 114 -7.77 -15.38 9.75
CA GLU A 114 -8.98 -14.60 9.54
C GLU A 114 -8.80 -13.16 10.02
N ALA A 115 -8.18 -12.96 11.18
CA ALA A 115 -7.87 -11.63 11.72
C ALA A 115 -6.92 -10.85 10.79
N VAL A 116 -5.88 -11.51 10.25
CA VAL A 116 -4.96 -10.91 9.27
C VAL A 116 -5.69 -10.58 7.96
N SER A 117 -6.53 -11.49 7.46
CA SER A 117 -7.34 -11.23 6.25
C SER A 117 -8.25 -10.02 6.45
N ARG A 118 -8.88 -9.90 7.63
CA ARG A 118 -9.70 -8.73 7.97
C ARG A 118 -8.85 -7.47 8.05
N GLY A 119 -7.67 -7.51 8.67
CA GLY A 119 -6.74 -6.38 8.71
C GLY A 119 -6.31 -5.90 7.34
N LYS A 120 -6.01 -6.81 6.40
CA LYS A 120 -5.70 -6.44 5.01
C LYS A 120 -6.86 -5.76 4.29
N ARG A 121 -8.09 -6.19 4.55
CA ARG A 121 -9.30 -5.51 4.05
C ARG A 121 -9.46 -4.12 4.65
N LEU A 122 -9.19 -3.93 5.94
CA LEU A 122 -9.21 -2.61 6.59
C LEU A 122 -8.19 -1.67 5.95
N ILE A 123 -6.97 -2.15 5.68
CA ILE A 123 -5.97 -1.39 4.92
C ILE A 123 -6.53 -1.01 3.54
N GLY A 124 -7.15 -1.94 2.83
CA GLY A 124 -7.79 -1.67 1.53
C GLY A 124 -8.95 -0.67 1.60
N GLU A 125 -9.72 -0.65 2.68
CA GLU A 125 -10.80 0.30 2.92
C GLU A 125 -10.27 1.73 3.07
N GLU A 126 -9.13 1.93 3.75
CA GLU A 126 -8.45 3.24 3.89
C GLU A 126 -7.92 3.81 2.56
N LEU A 127 -7.73 2.96 1.55
CA LEU A 127 -7.22 3.36 0.23
C LEU A 127 -8.34 3.73 -0.76
N ARG A 128 -9.60 3.66 -0.35
CA ARG A 128 -10.73 4.05 -1.20
C ARG A 128 -10.88 5.58 -1.15
N PRO A 129 -11.10 6.22 -2.31
CA PRO A 129 -11.35 7.67 -2.39
C PRO A 129 -12.69 8.05 -1.77
#